data_AF-A0A4Y7KIY7-F1
#
_entry.id   AF-A0A4Y7KIY7-F1
#
_cell.length_a   1.000
_cell.length_b   1.000
_cell.length_c   1.000
_cell.angle_alpha   90.00
_cell.angle_beta   90.00
_cell.angle_gamma   90.00
#
_symmetry.space_group_name_H-M   'P 1'
#
loop_
_entity.id
_entity.type
_entity.pdbx_description
1 polymer ?
#
loop_
_entity_poly.entity_id
_entity_poly.type
_entity_poly.pdbx_seq_one_letter_code
_entity_poly.pdbx_strand_id
1 'polypeptide(L)'
;MLVYEKNRQFNSLELIASENFTSRAVMEAVGSCLTNKYSEGLSGKRYYGGNEYIDELETLCQQRALFIRVSGTSIYFESMPYRLDESTGLIDYDMLEKTATLFRPKLIIVGASAYPRDLDYPRMRKILLGLFS
;
A
#
# COMPACT_ATOMS: atom_id res chain seq x y z
N MET A 1 9.51 3.95 -29.60
CA MET A 1 9.72 3.48 -28.21
C MET A 1 8.46 2.82 -27.65
N LEU A 2 7.33 3.52 -27.52
CA LEU A 2 6.06 2.93 -27.02
C LEU A 2 5.59 1.67 -27.77
N VAL A 3 5.68 1.69 -29.10
CA VAL A 3 5.31 0.51 -29.93
C VAL A 3 6.21 -0.69 -29.64
N TYR A 4 7.49 -0.47 -29.37
CA TYR A 4 8.43 -1.54 -29.04
C TYR A 4 8.15 -2.13 -27.67
N GLU A 5 7.85 -1.30 -26.67
CA GLU A 5 7.49 -1.79 -25.32
C GLU A 5 6.16 -2.55 -25.33
N LYS A 6 5.16 -2.06 -26.08
CA LYS A 6 3.89 -2.79 -26.28
C LYS A 6 4.12 -4.18 -26.89
N ASN A 7 4.99 -4.25 -27.91
CA ASN A 7 5.35 -5.54 -28.52
C ASN A 7 6.14 -6.43 -27.55
N ARG A 8 7.02 -5.89 -26.70
CA ARG A 8 7.72 -6.65 -25.66
C ARG A 8 6.73 -7.29 -24.69
N GLN A 9 5.81 -6.50 -24.13
CA GLN A 9 4.77 -6.96 -23.20
C GLN A 9 3.86 -8.04 -23.83
N PHE A 10 3.52 -7.88 -25.11
CA PHE A 10 2.65 -8.84 -25.81
C PHE A 10 3.35 -10.19 -26.08
N ASN A 11 4.66 -10.17 -26.30
CA ASN A 11 5.42 -11.36 -26.69
C ASN A 11 6.19 -12.00 -25.52
N SER A 12 5.90 -11.61 -24.27
CA SER A 12 6.59 -12.09 -23.07
C SER A 12 5.61 -12.73 -22.07
N LEU A 13 6.08 -13.73 -21.32
CA LEU A 13 5.36 -14.24 -20.16
C LEU A 13 5.84 -13.48 -18.91
N GLU A 14 5.03 -12.55 -18.44
CA GLU A 14 5.34 -11.76 -17.24
C GLU A 14 5.01 -12.56 -15.96
N LEU A 15 6.04 -12.93 -15.21
CA LEU A 15 5.93 -13.74 -13.98
C LEU A 15 6.27 -12.96 -12.70
N ILE A 16 6.45 -11.65 -12.81
CA ILE A 16 6.74 -10.78 -11.67
C ILE A 16 5.44 -10.53 -10.91
N ALA A 17 5.33 -11.04 -9.68
CA ALA A 17 4.09 -11.03 -8.89
C ALA A 17 3.53 -9.62 -8.59
N SER A 18 4.36 -8.58 -8.66
CA SER A 18 3.96 -7.18 -8.45
C SER A 18 3.62 -6.43 -9.74
N GLU A 19 3.89 -7.01 -10.91
CA GLU A 19 3.54 -6.40 -12.19
C GLU A 19 2.13 -6.79 -12.63
N ASN A 20 1.47 -5.89 -13.36
CA ASN A 20 0.13 -6.12 -13.86
C ASN A 20 -0.17 -5.23 -15.07
N PHE A 21 -1.19 -5.60 -15.84
CA PHE A 21 -1.69 -4.81 -16.96
C PHE A 21 -2.91 -4.02 -16.52
N THR A 22 -2.76 -2.69 -16.51
CA THR A 22 -3.89 -1.81 -16.18
C THR A 22 -4.91 -1.77 -17.31
N SER A 23 -6.17 -1.48 -16.96
CA SER A 23 -7.25 -1.43 -17.95
C SER A 23 -7.15 -0.19 -18.85
N ARG A 24 -7.74 -0.27 -20.06
CA ARG A 24 -7.85 0.88 -20.97
C ARG A 24 -8.54 2.08 -20.33
N ALA A 25 -9.60 1.84 -19.55
CA ALA A 25 -10.34 2.90 -18.86
C ALA A 25 -9.46 3.68 -17.87
N VAL A 26 -8.55 2.99 -17.17
CA VAL A 26 -7.59 3.64 -16.26
C VAL A 26 -6.59 4.50 -17.04
N MET A 27 -6.05 3.98 -18.14
CA MET A 27 -5.11 4.74 -18.98
C MET A 27 -5.76 6.00 -19.59
N GLU A 28 -7.00 5.89 -20.05
CA GLU A 28 -7.78 7.02 -20.59
C GLU A 28 -8.04 8.10 -19.51
N ALA A 29 -8.36 7.68 -18.28
CA ALA A 29 -8.56 8.61 -17.16
C ALA A 29 -7.26 9.34 -16.76
N VAL A 30 -6.14 8.60 -16.65
CA VAL A 30 -4.82 9.17 -16.29
C VAL A 30 -4.31 10.14 -17.36
N GLY A 31 -4.60 9.88 -18.64
CA GLY A 31 -4.22 10.75 -19.76
C GLY A 31 -5.20 11.89 -20.05
N SER A 32 -6.20 12.12 -19.21
CA SER A 32 -7.25 13.12 -19.45
C SER A 32 -6.82 14.56 -19.10
N CYS A 33 -7.68 15.53 -19.41
CA CYS A 33 -7.44 16.94 -19.10
C CYS A 33 -7.38 17.26 -17.60
N LEU A 34 -7.73 16.31 -16.73
CA LEU A 34 -7.67 16.49 -15.27
C LEU A 34 -6.26 16.85 -14.78
N THR A 35 -5.21 16.40 -15.49
CA THR A 35 -3.81 16.74 -15.18
C THR A 35 -3.49 18.23 -15.30
N ASN A 36 -4.35 19.03 -15.95
CA ASN A 36 -4.13 20.46 -16.14
C ASN A 36 -4.56 21.27 -14.90
N LYS A 37 -5.28 20.66 -13.96
CA LYS A 37 -5.86 21.38 -12.83
C LYS A 37 -5.00 21.30 -11.58
N TYR A 38 -4.71 22.45 -11.01
CA TYR A 38 -4.04 22.57 -9.72
C TYR A 38 -5.08 22.70 -8.60
N SER A 39 -5.08 21.75 -7.66
CA SER A 39 -6.16 21.55 -6.67
C SER A 39 -5.62 21.37 -5.25
N GLU A 40 -4.66 22.20 -4.84
CA GLU A 40 -4.09 22.13 -3.49
C GLU A 40 -5.16 22.33 -2.40
N GLY A 41 -5.02 21.59 -1.30
CA GLY A 41 -6.00 21.51 -0.23
C GLY A 41 -6.83 20.22 -0.31
N LEU A 42 -7.91 20.15 0.47
CA LEU A 42 -8.86 19.03 0.46
C LEU A 42 -10.15 19.45 -0.24
N SER A 43 -10.95 18.47 -0.68
CA SER A 43 -12.31 18.71 -1.22
C SER A 43 -13.11 19.65 -0.29
N GLY A 44 -13.66 20.73 -0.86
CA GLY A 44 -14.37 21.80 -0.13
C GLY A 44 -13.49 22.78 0.66
N LYS A 45 -12.17 22.58 0.71
CA LYS A 45 -11.18 23.43 1.39
C LYS A 45 -9.94 23.64 0.52
N ARG A 46 -10.16 24.07 -0.72
CA ARG A 46 -9.09 24.33 -1.70
C ARG A 46 -8.49 25.71 -1.52
N TYR A 47 -7.21 25.85 -1.83
CA TYR A 47 -6.53 27.15 -1.87
C TYR A 47 -6.85 27.95 -3.15
N TYR A 48 -7.24 27.26 -4.22
CA TYR A 48 -7.52 27.86 -5.53
C TYR A 48 -8.95 27.54 -6.00
N GLY A 49 -9.54 28.46 -6.76
CA GLY A 49 -10.89 28.29 -7.32
C GLY A 49 -10.97 27.37 -8.53
N GLY A 50 -12.20 27.01 -8.94
CA GLY A 50 -12.48 26.21 -10.14
C GLY A 50 -12.16 24.72 -10.01
N ASN A 51 -12.39 24.14 -8.82
CA ASN A 51 -12.09 22.75 -8.47
C ASN A 51 -13.36 21.90 -8.27
N GLU A 52 -14.53 22.36 -8.70
CA GLU A 52 -15.84 21.74 -8.48
C GLU A 52 -15.83 20.26 -8.92
N TYR A 53 -15.36 19.99 -10.13
CA TYR A 53 -15.28 18.63 -10.68
C TYR A 53 -14.12 17.80 -10.09
N ILE A 54 -13.06 18.44 -9.61
CA ILE A 54 -11.96 17.74 -8.94
C ILE A 54 -12.40 17.26 -7.56
N ASP A 55 -13.19 18.06 -6.86
CA ASP A 55 -13.76 17.73 -5.57
C ASP A 55 -14.70 16.53 -5.66
N GLU A 56 -15.59 16.51 -6.66
CA GLU A 56 -16.45 15.35 -6.95
C GLU A 56 -15.64 14.08 -7.21
N LEU A 57 -14.59 14.18 -8.04
CA LEU A 57 -13.70 13.07 -8.38
C LEU A 57 -12.96 12.53 -7.15
N GLU A 58 -12.38 13.42 -6.34
CA GLU A 58 -11.62 13.03 -5.14
C GLU A 58 -12.52 12.38 -4.11
N THR A 59 -13.71 12.93 -3.87
CA THR A 59 -14.70 12.34 -2.96
C THR A 59 -15.14 10.95 -3.44
N LEU A 60 -15.41 10.77 -4.73
CA LEU A 60 -15.74 9.46 -5.30
C LEU A 60 -14.58 8.45 -5.13
N CYS A 61 -13.34 8.90 -5.34
CA CYS A 61 -12.15 8.07 -5.14
C CYS A 61 -12.01 7.64 -3.68
N GLN A 62 -12.14 8.56 -2.73
CA GLN A 62 -12.08 8.26 -1.30
C GLN A 62 -13.17 7.28 -0.87
N GLN A 63 -14.40 7.45 -1.36
CA GLN A 63 -15.49 6.50 -1.09
C GLN A 63 -15.16 5.09 -1.58
N ARG A 64 -14.55 4.96 -2.77
CA ARG A 64 -14.09 3.68 -3.33
C ARG A 64 -12.83 3.14 -2.66
N ALA A 65 -11.95 4.00 -2.15
CA ALA A 65 -10.71 3.62 -1.49
C ALA A 65 -10.92 3.26 -0.01
N LEU A 66 -11.92 3.82 0.67
CA LEU A 66 -12.30 3.34 2.01
C LEU A 66 -12.78 1.89 1.98
N PHE A 67 -13.14 1.40 0.79
CA PHE A 67 -13.37 0.00 0.53
C PHE A 67 -12.05 -0.82 0.36
N ILE A 68 -10.89 -0.21 0.03
CA ILE A 68 -9.59 -0.88 -0.25
C ILE A 68 -8.37 -0.06 0.32
N ARG A 69 -7.66 -0.55 1.36
CA ARG A 69 -6.60 0.18 2.13
C ARG A 69 -5.15 -0.11 1.69
N VAL A 70 -4.23 0.89 1.67
CA VAL A 70 -2.75 0.74 1.45
C VAL A 70 -1.91 1.85 2.15
N SER A 71 -0.65 1.59 2.60
CA SER A 71 0.36 2.60 3.07
C SER A 71 1.82 2.08 3.22
N GLY A 72 2.86 2.96 3.18
CA GLY A 72 4.30 2.69 3.36
C GLY A 72 5.11 3.83 4.05
N THR A 73 6.10 3.52 4.92
CA THR A 73 6.51 4.39 6.06
C THR A 73 8.01 4.58 6.36
N SER A 74 8.97 3.98 5.66
CA SER A 74 10.30 3.68 6.25
C SER A 74 11.39 4.78 6.30
N ILE A 75 11.12 6.05 5.98
CA ILE A 75 12.18 7.09 5.90
C ILE A 75 12.38 7.85 7.24
N TYR A 76 11.36 7.92 8.09
CA TYR A 76 11.34 8.82 9.24
C TYR A 76 11.39 8.13 10.61
N PHE A 77 11.46 6.80 10.63
CA PHE A 77 11.30 6.01 11.85
C PHE A 77 12.42 4.99 12.01
N GLU A 78 12.87 4.81 13.25
CA GLU A 78 13.67 3.65 13.62
C GLU A 78 12.83 2.39 13.44
N SER A 79 13.28 1.50 12.56
CA SER A 79 12.59 0.26 12.24
C SER A 79 13.43 -0.93 12.69
N MET A 80 12.77 -1.89 13.33
CA MET A 80 13.36 -3.19 13.67
C MET A 80 12.57 -4.28 12.93
N PRO A 81 13.21 -5.07 12.05
CA PRO A 81 12.52 -6.12 11.32
C PRO A 81 12.25 -7.32 12.22
N TYR A 82 11.10 -7.97 12.03
CA TYR A 82 10.85 -9.34 12.50
C TYR A 82 11.15 -10.33 11.38
N ARG A 83 11.40 -11.60 11.72
CA ARG A 83 11.90 -12.63 10.79
C ARG A 83 10.96 -13.84 10.69
N LEU A 84 11.28 -14.72 9.75
CA LEU A 84 10.68 -16.03 9.61
C LEU A 84 11.45 -17.05 10.47
N ASP A 85 10.75 -18.10 10.90
CA ASP A 85 11.37 -19.34 11.31
C ASP A 85 11.88 -20.07 10.05
N GLU A 86 13.19 -20.23 9.93
CA GLU A 86 13.84 -20.82 8.75
C GLU A 86 13.47 -22.28 8.51
N SER A 87 13.02 -23.00 9.55
CA SER A 87 12.63 -24.41 9.42
C SER A 87 11.24 -24.59 8.82
N THR A 88 10.31 -23.66 9.12
CA THR A 88 8.92 -23.72 8.67
C THR A 88 8.62 -22.76 7.52
N GLY A 89 9.45 -21.73 7.33
CA GLY A 89 9.23 -20.64 6.38
C GLY A 89 8.08 -19.71 6.79
N LEU A 90 7.59 -19.80 8.02
CA LEU A 90 6.50 -18.99 8.56
C LEU A 90 7.03 -17.84 9.42
N ILE A 91 6.25 -16.78 9.60
CA ILE A 91 6.62 -15.70 10.55
C ILE A 91 6.77 -16.28 11.96
N ASP A 92 7.90 -15.99 12.60
CA ASP A 92 8.14 -16.37 14.00
C ASP A 92 7.46 -15.36 14.93
N TYR A 93 6.17 -15.60 15.20
CA TYR A 93 5.36 -14.75 16.06
C TYR A 93 5.85 -14.71 17.52
N ASP A 94 6.50 -15.79 17.99
CA ASP A 94 6.97 -15.87 19.36
C ASP A 94 8.23 -15.03 19.55
N MET A 95 9.15 -15.05 18.58
CA MET A 95 10.29 -14.15 18.55
C MET A 95 9.86 -12.70 18.31
N LEU A 96 8.84 -12.46 17.48
CA LEU A 96 8.24 -11.14 17.30
C LEU A 96 7.71 -10.58 18.64
N GLU A 97 6.99 -11.38 19.43
CA GLU A 97 6.48 -10.95 20.74
C GLU A 97 7.62 -10.60 21.72
N LYS A 98 8.65 -11.45 21.79
CA LYS A 98 9.84 -11.21 22.63
C LYS A 98 10.57 -9.93 22.24
N THR A 99 10.85 -9.75 20.95
CA THR A 99 11.56 -8.57 20.44
C THR A 99 10.73 -7.30 20.56
N ALA A 100 9.43 -7.36 20.32
CA ALA A 100 8.54 -6.21 20.51
C ALA A 100 8.47 -5.77 21.98
N THR A 101 8.53 -6.70 22.94
CA THR A 101 8.57 -6.36 24.37
C THR A 101 9.84 -5.60 24.75
N LEU A 102 10.97 -5.96 24.13
CA LEU A 102 12.27 -5.30 24.36
C LEU A 102 12.36 -3.95 23.64
N PHE A 103 11.95 -3.89 22.37
CA PHE A 103 12.06 -2.71 21.51
C PHE A 103 10.95 -1.68 21.77
N ARG A 104 9.80 -2.09 22.31
CA ARG A 104 8.60 -1.27 22.57
C ARG A 104 8.19 -0.41 21.36
N PRO A 105 7.88 -1.03 20.21
CA PRO A 105 7.48 -0.29 19.01
C PRO A 105 6.17 0.46 19.23
N LYS A 106 6.08 1.68 18.70
CA LYS A 106 4.82 2.45 18.66
C LYS A 106 3.85 1.98 17.56
N LEU A 107 4.36 1.26 16.56
CA LEU A 107 3.61 0.73 15.43
C LEU A 107 4.27 -0.55 14.93
N ILE A 108 3.47 -1.56 14.60
CA ILE A 108 3.91 -2.80 13.96
C ILE A 108 3.27 -2.87 12.56
N ILE A 109 4.09 -3.04 11.52
CA ILE A 109 3.63 -3.23 10.15
C ILE A 109 3.32 -4.71 9.94
N VAL A 110 2.18 -5.00 9.32
CA VAL A 110 1.75 -6.37 9.01
C VAL A 110 1.49 -6.46 7.51
N GLY A 111 2.50 -6.90 6.76
CA GLY A 111 2.45 -7.02 5.31
C GLY A 111 3.76 -7.57 4.76
N ALA A 112 3.70 -8.20 3.59
CA ALA A 112 4.87 -8.76 2.93
C ALA A 112 4.68 -8.73 1.41
N SER A 113 5.78 -8.53 0.68
CA SER A 113 5.76 -8.55 -0.79
C SER A 113 5.93 -9.96 -1.38
N ALA A 114 6.59 -10.86 -0.65
CA ALA A 114 6.93 -12.20 -1.10
C ALA A 114 6.76 -13.23 0.03
N TYR A 115 5.54 -13.32 0.58
CA TYR A 115 5.18 -14.30 1.60
C TYR A 115 3.91 -15.05 1.15
N PRO A 116 3.97 -16.37 0.90
CA PRO A 116 2.90 -17.11 0.24
C PRO A 116 1.79 -17.57 1.20
N ARG A 117 1.79 -17.13 2.46
CA ARG A 117 0.85 -17.56 3.50
C ARG A 117 0.06 -16.38 4.04
N ASP A 118 -1.13 -16.66 4.54
CA ASP A 118 -1.94 -15.67 5.24
C ASP A 118 -1.24 -15.22 6.52
N LEU A 119 -1.42 -13.94 6.85
CA LEU A 119 -0.88 -13.34 8.06
C LEU A 119 -1.86 -13.56 9.23
N ASP A 120 -1.37 -14.05 10.36
CA ASP A 120 -2.17 -14.23 11.59
C ASP A 120 -2.46 -12.88 12.28
N TYR A 121 -3.46 -12.16 11.76
CA TYR A 121 -3.90 -10.88 12.32
C TYR A 121 -4.35 -10.98 13.80
N PRO A 122 -5.08 -12.04 14.25
CA PRO A 122 -5.38 -12.23 15.66
C PRO A 122 -4.13 -12.28 16.57
N ARG A 123 -3.10 -13.06 16.20
CA ARG A 123 -1.84 -13.14 16.97
C ARG A 123 -1.12 -11.79 17.00
N MET A 124 -1.05 -11.09 15.87
CA MET A 124 -0.45 -9.75 15.80
C MET A 124 -1.18 -8.73 16.68
N ARG A 125 -2.53 -8.76 16.68
CA ARG A 125 -3.33 -7.90 17.55
C ARG A 125 -3.09 -8.19 19.03
N LYS A 126 -2.98 -9.47 19.41
CA LYS A 126 -2.69 -9.86 20.80
C LYS A 126 -1.34 -9.30 21.26
N ILE A 127 -0.30 -9.43 20.44
CA ILE A 127 1.03 -8.90 20.73
C ILE A 127 0.96 -7.38 20.91
N LEU A 128 0.31 -6.68 19.97
CA LEU A 128 0.14 -5.23 20.04
C LEU A 128 -0.53 -4.79 21.35
N LEU A 129 -1.64 -5.44 21.74
CA LEU A 129 -2.36 -5.10 22.97
C LEU A 129 -1.53 -5.36 24.24
N GLY A 130 -0.73 -6.43 24.26
CA GLY A 130 0.14 -6.76 25.41
C GLY A 130 1.31 -5.80 25.61
N LEU A 131 1.66 -4.98 24.62
CA LEU A 131 2.71 -3.96 24.75
C LEU A 131 2.23 -2.68 25.44
N PHE A 132 0.92 -2.45 25.49
CA PHE A 132 0.30 -1.23 26.04
C PHE A 132 -0.42 -1.46 27.38
N SER A 133 -0.37 -2.68 27.92
CA SER A 133 -0.86 -3.04 29.27
C SER A 133 0.25 -2.94 30.30
#